data_AF-A0A8C0BY21-F1
#
_entry.id   AF-A0A8C0BY21-F1
#
_cell.length_a   1.000
_cell.length_b   1.000
_cell.length_c   1.000
_cell.angle_alpha   90.00
_cell.angle_beta   90.00
_cell.angle_gamma   90.00
#
_symmetry.space_group_name_H-M   'P 1'
#
loop_
_entity.id
_entity.type
_entity.pdbx_description
1 polymer ?
#
loop_
_entity_poly.entity_id
_entity_poly.type
_entity_poly.pdbx_seq_one_letter_code
_entity_poly.pdbx_strand_id
1 'polypeptide(L)'
;MALFEQMRANVGKLLRGIDRYNPENLATLERYVETQAKENAYDLEANLAALKLYQFNPTFFQTTVTAQILLKALTNLLHTDFTLCKCMIDQAHIPNTPLALLLLLQVSPASWHPLSPLFLLSCPPCFNFGLCQ
;
A
#
# COMPACT_ATOMS: atom_id res chain seq x y z
N MET A 1 3.24 -3.17 23.60
CA MET A 1 3.70 -3.15 22.20
C MET A 1 2.48 -3.19 21.31
N ALA A 2 2.39 -2.30 20.33
CA ALA A 2 1.37 -2.43 19.29
C ALA A 2 1.62 -3.71 18.47
N LEU A 3 0.57 -4.40 18.04
CA LEU A 3 0.69 -5.66 17.28
C LEU A 3 1.46 -5.41 15.97
N PHE A 4 1.25 -4.24 15.35
CA PHE A 4 2.02 -3.79 14.19
C PHE A 4 3.54 -3.77 14.41
N GLU A 5 4.04 -3.25 15.54
CA GLU A 5 5.48 -3.17 15.81
C GLU A 5 6.12 -4.55 15.95
N GLN A 6 5.42 -5.48 16.60
CA GLN A 6 5.87 -6.86 16.72
C GLN A 6 5.94 -7.55 15.35
N MET A 7 4.91 -7.35 14.51
CA MET A 7 4.88 -7.91 13.16
C MET A 7 5.93 -7.28 12.25
N ARG A 8 6.18 -5.96 12.37
CA ARG A 8 7.19 -5.24 11.59
C ARG A 8 8.59 -5.85 11.77
N ALA A 9 8.97 -6.17 13.01
CA ALA A 9 10.26 -6.80 13.28
C ALA A 9 10.38 -8.20 12.63
N ASN A 10 9.28 -8.95 12.60
CA ASN A 10 9.25 -10.27 11.95
C ASN A 10 9.31 -10.14 10.42
N VAL A 11 8.48 -9.28 9.83
CA VAL A 11 8.46 -9.00 8.39
C VAL A 11 9.80 -8.46 7.93
N GLY A 12 10.45 -7.57 8.69
CA GLY A 12 11.79 -7.06 8.38
C GLY A 12 12.88 -8.13 8.34
N LYS A 13 12.67 -9.31 8.95
CA LYS A 13 13.56 -10.48 8.78
C LYS A 13 13.22 -11.25 7.49
N LEU A 14 11.94 -11.46 7.22
CA LEU A 14 11.46 -12.17 6.01
C LEU A 14 11.85 -11.46 4.72
N LEU A 15 11.92 -10.12 4.75
CA LEU A 15 12.31 -9.31 3.60
C LEU A 15 13.82 -9.36 3.30
N ARG A 16 14.63 -9.96 4.19
CA ARG A 16 16.08 -10.09 4.00
C ARG A 16 16.43 -11.43 3.34
N GLY A 17 17.45 -11.40 2.49
CA GLY A 17 18.00 -12.62 1.88
C GLY A 17 17.06 -13.27 0.86
N ILE A 18 17.02 -14.60 0.86
CA ILE A 18 16.28 -15.41 -0.11
C ILE A 18 14.79 -15.56 0.25
N ASP A 19 14.43 -15.40 1.51
CA ASP A 19 13.07 -15.61 2.03
C ASP A 19 12.05 -14.63 1.46
N ARG A 20 12.50 -13.49 0.93
CA ARG A 20 11.66 -12.49 0.24
C ARG A 20 10.94 -13.02 -1.01
N TYR A 21 11.35 -14.18 -1.52
CA TYR A 21 10.75 -14.82 -2.69
C TYR A 21 9.99 -16.11 -2.33
N ASN A 22 9.96 -16.50 -1.06
CA ASN A 22 9.22 -17.68 -0.63
C ASN A 22 7.71 -17.38 -0.62
N PRO A 23 6.87 -18.06 -1.42
CA PRO A 23 5.42 -17.87 -1.42
C PRO A 23 4.75 -18.23 -0.09
N GLU A 24 5.37 -19.04 0.77
CA GLU A 24 4.83 -19.33 2.11
C GLU A 24 4.76 -18.08 3.00
N ASN A 25 5.61 -17.08 2.73
CA ASN A 25 5.62 -15.82 3.46
C ASN A 25 4.45 -14.90 3.07
N LEU A 26 3.75 -15.20 1.97
CA LEU A 26 2.66 -14.39 1.47
C LEU A 26 1.53 -14.25 2.49
N ALA A 27 1.12 -15.35 3.15
CA ALA A 27 0.09 -15.31 4.19
C ALA A 27 0.46 -14.39 5.38
N THR A 28 1.77 -14.32 5.71
CA THR A 28 2.26 -13.41 6.76
C THR A 28 2.21 -11.95 6.29
N LEU A 29 2.58 -11.69 5.03
CA LEU A 29 2.52 -10.36 4.43
C LEU A 29 1.09 -9.85 4.28
N GLU A 30 0.14 -10.69 3.84
CA GLU A 30 -1.28 -10.35 3.75
C GLU A 30 -1.85 -9.92 5.09
N ARG A 31 -1.61 -10.72 6.15
CA ARG A 31 -2.01 -10.37 7.51
C ARG A 31 -1.35 -9.08 8.00
N TYR A 32 -0.11 -8.81 7.58
CA TYR A 32 0.57 -7.57 7.91
C TYR A 32 -0.06 -6.36 7.20
N VAL A 33 -0.50 -6.49 5.94
CA VAL A 33 -1.28 -5.46 5.21
C VAL A 33 -2.62 -5.18 5.91
N GLU A 34 -3.33 -6.21 6.37
CA GLU A 34 -4.56 -6.00 7.14
C GLU A 34 -4.30 -5.25 8.46
N THR A 35 -3.18 -5.56 9.12
CA THR A 35 -2.78 -4.89 10.37
C THR A 35 -2.41 -3.43 10.10
N GLN A 36 -1.72 -3.14 8.99
CA GLN A 36 -1.46 -1.78 8.51
C GLN A 36 -2.75 -0.98 8.30
N ALA A 37 -3.81 -1.61 7.79
CA ALA A 37 -5.12 -0.97 7.62
C ALA A 37 -5.81 -0.70 8.98
N LYS A 38 -5.78 -1.67 9.90
CA LYS A 38 -6.41 -1.55 11.23
C LYS A 38 -5.73 -0.53 12.15
N GLU A 39 -4.40 -0.48 12.13
CA GLU A 39 -3.60 0.38 13.00
C GLU A 39 -3.17 1.70 12.31
N ASN A 40 -3.71 1.99 11.14
CA ASN A 40 -3.32 3.15 10.31
C ASN A 40 -1.79 3.28 10.13
N ALA A 41 -1.10 2.15 9.97
CA ALA A 41 0.36 2.11 9.80
C ALA A 41 0.72 1.82 8.34
N TYR A 42 1.91 2.23 7.90
CA TYR A 42 2.32 2.07 6.50
C TYR A 42 3.75 1.56 6.39
N ASP A 43 3.94 0.57 5.52
CA ASP A 43 5.21 -0.08 5.25
C ASP A 43 5.33 -0.43 3.76
N LEU A 44 5.93 0.49 3.00
CA LEU A 44 6.07 0.35 1.54
C LEU A 44 6.86 -0.90 1.14
N GLU A 45 7.91 -1.24 1.88
CA GLU A 45 8.80 -2.36 1.53
C GLU A 45 8.03 -3.69 1.59
N ALA A 46 7.25 -3.90 2.65
CA ALA A 46 6.39 -5.08 2.79
C ALA A 46 5.30 -5.13 1.73
N ASN A 47 4.70 -3.98 1.40
CA ASN A 47 3.66 -3.86 0.38
C ASN A 47 4.19 -4.22 -1.02
N LEU A 48 5.37 -3.70 -1.39
CA LEU A 48 6.02 -4.03 -2.66
C LEU A 48 6.44 -5.50 -2.72
N ALA A 49 6.89 -6.09 -1.60
CA ALA A 49 7.23 -7.50 -1.54
C ALA A 49 6.02 -8.41 -1.77
N ALA A 50 4.86 -8.08 -1.18
CA ALA A 50 3.61 -8.81 -1.42
C ALA A 50 3.19 -8.75 -2.89
N LEU A 51 3.19 -7.55 -3.49
CA LEU A 51 2.88 -7.38 -4.93
C LEU A 51 3.86 -8.14 -5.82
N LYS A 52 5.14 -8.17 -5.45
CA LYS A 52 6.18 -8.89 -6.20
C LYS A 52 5.98 -10.41 -6.13
N LEU A 53 5.58 -10.95 -4.97
CA LEU A 53 5.26 -12.37 -4.83
C LEU A 53 4.03 -12.76 -5.66
N TYR A 54 3.01 -11.89 -5.74
CA TYR A 54 1.87 -12.11 -6.61
C TYR A 54 2.26 -12.13 -8.10
N GLN A 55 3.21 -11.30 -8.53
CA GLN A 55 3.72 -11.34 -9.91
C GLN A 55 4.41 -12.68 -10.23
N PHE A 56 5.21 -13.21 -9.31
CA PHE A 56 5.88 -14.49 -9.50
C PHE A 56 4.91 -15.67 -9.41
N ASN A 57 3.85 -15.54 -8.60
CA ASN A 57 2.92 -16.62 -8.31
C ASN A 57 1.46 -16.14 -8.53
N PRO A 58 1.00 -16.03 -9.78
CA PRO A 58 -0.30 -15.44 -10.10
C PRO A 58 -1.49 -16.23 -9.51
N THR A 59 -1.31 -17.51 -9.19
CA THR A 59 -2.33 -18.36 -8.55
C THR A 59 -2.72 -17.89 -7.15
N PHE A 60 -1.86 -17.13 -6.48
CA PHE A 60 -2.12 -16.61 -5.13
C PHE A 60 -2.60 -15.15 -5.16
N PHE A 61 -2.84 -14.56 -6.33
CA PHE A 61 -3.22 -13.15 -6.43
C PHE A 61 -4.52 -12.85 -5.66
N GLN A 62 -4.43 -11.97 -4.66
CA GLN A 62 -5.59 -11.51 -3.89
C GLN A 62 -5.93 -10.06 -4.20
N THR A 63 -7.09 -9.86 -4.82
CA THR A 63 -7.60 -8.53 -5.22
C THR A 63 -7.82 -7.62 -4.02
N THR A 64 -8.34 -8.14 -2.91
CA THR A 64 -8.66 -7.35 -1.71
C THR A 64 -7.40 -6.78 -1.05
N VAL A 65 -6.36 -7.60 -0.89
CA VAL A 65 -5.07 -7.18 -0.33
C VAL A 65 -4.38 -6.16 -1.24
N THR A 66 -4.41 -6.41 -2.55
CA THR A 66 -3.87 -5.48 -3.56
C THR A 66 -4.59 -4.12 -3.52
N ALA A 67 -5.92 -4.12 -3.38
CA ALA A 67 -6.70 -2.89 -3.25
C ALA A 67 -6.35 -2.12 -1.96
N GLN A 68 -6.14 -2.81 -0.84
CA GLN A 68 -5.73 -2.20 0.42
C GLN A 68 -4.34 -1.56 0.31
N ILE A 69 -3.38 -2.23 -0.35
CA ILE A 69 -2.04 -1.68 -0.61
C ILE A 69 -2.13 -0.39 -1.43
N LEU A 70 -2.90 -0.42 -2.53
CA LEU A 70 -3.10 0.77 -3.38
C LEU A 70 -3.78 1.90 -2.61
N LEU A 71 -4.82 1.61 -1.84
CA LEU A 71 -5.52 2.60 -1.03
C LEU A 71 -4.60 3.21 0.04
N LYS A 72 -3.76 2.40 0.68
CA LYS A 72 -2.74 2.86 1.63
C LYS A 72 -1.72 3.80 0.96
N ALA A 73 -1.23 3.43 -0.22
CA ALA A 73 -0.33 4.29 -1.01
C ALA A 73 -1.00 5.61 -1.43
N LEU A 74 -2.29 5.58 -1.78
CA LEU A 74 -3.10 6.78 -2.06
C LEU A 74 -3.22 7.68 -0.84
N THR A 75 -3.55 7.12 0.34
CA THR A 75 -3.73 7.89 1.57
C THR A 75 -2.44 8.50 2.12
N ASN A 76 -1.29 7.92 1.77
CA ASN A 76 0.01 8.44 2.20
C ASN A 76 0.59 9.52 1.25
N LEU A 77 -0.14 9.91 0.19
CA LEU A 77 0.11 11.06 -0.72
C LEU A 77 1.43 11.08 -1.49
N LEU A 78 2.29 10.07 -1.35
CA LEU A 78 3.53 9.98 -2.11
C LEU A 78 3.18 9.47 -3.51
N HIS A 79 2.91 10.38 -4.46
CA HIS A 79 2.59 10.04 -5.86
C HIS A 79 3.53 8.96 -6.48
N THR A 80 4.78 8.93 -6.01
CA THR A 80 5.81 7.95 -6.36
C THR A 80 5.46 6.53 -5.91
N ASP A 81 4.98 6.34 -4.67
CA ASP A 81 4.65 5.02 -4.11
C ASP A 81 3.49 4.36 -4.83
N PHE A 82 2.46 5.15 -5.15
CA PHE A 82 1.32 4.67 -5.90
C PHE A 82 1.71 4.23 -7.31
N THR A 83 2.57 5.01 -7.98
CA THR A 83 3.09 4.68 -9.31
C THR A 83 3.90 3.38 -9.27
N LEU A 84 4.75 3.20 -8.26
CA LEU A 84 5.51 1.96 -8.06
C LEU A 84 4.59 0.75 -7.84
N CYS A 85 3.59 0.86 -6.96
CA CYS A 85 2.63 -0.21 -6.72
C CYS A 85 1.82 -0.55 -7.99
N LYS A 86 1.39 0.46 -8.76
CA LYS A 86 0.71 0.27 -10.04
C LYS A 86 1.57 -0.47 -11.06
N CYS A 87 2.85 -0.11 -11.19
CA CYS A 87 3.78 -0.80 -12.09
C CYS A 87 4.01 -2.27 -11.70
N MET A 88 3.75 -2.61 -10.43
CA MET A 88 3.90 -3.96 -9.91
C MET A 88 2.62 -4.81 -10.05
N ILE A 89 1.54 -4.28 -10.62
CA ILE A 89 0.30 -5.02 -10.89
C ILE A 89 0.22 -5.25 -12.40
N ASP A 90 0.08 -6.51 -12.81
CA ASP A 90 -0.12 -6.85 -14.22
C ASP A 90 -1.45 -6.24 -14.72
N GLN A 91 -1.41 -5.60 -15.88
CA GLN A 91 -2.56 -4.97 -16.53
C GLN A 91 -3.73 -5.95 -16.75
N ALA A 92 -3.45 -7.25 -16.82
CA ALA A 92 -4.46 -8.30 -16.91
C ALA A 92 -5.41 -8.37 -15.69
N HIS A 93 -4.99 -7.92 -14.51
CA HIS A 93 -5.79 -7.96 -13.27
C HIS A 93 -6.58 -6.66 -13.01
N ILE A 94 -6.38 -5.64 -13.84
CA ILE A 94 -6.98 -4.31 -13.73
C ILE A 94 -8.41 -4.23 -14.28
N PRO A 95 -8.80 -4.86 -15.41
CA PRO A 95 -10.16 -4.71 -15.93
C PRO A 95 -11.19 -5.39 -15.00
N ASN A 96 -12.26 -4.65 -14.66
CA ASN A 96 -13.43 -5.12 -13.90
C ASN A 96 -13.22 -5.43 -12.41
N THR A 97 -12.18 -4.89 -11.77
CA THR A 97 -11.93 -5.04 -10.33
C THR A 97 -12.08 -3.69 -9.60
N PRO A 98 -12.29 -3.68 -8.26
CA PRO A 98 -12.23 -2.45 -7.46
C PRO A 98 -10.90 -1.68 -7.60
N LEU A 99 -9.87 -2.32 -8.15
CA LEU A 99 -8.59 -1.70 -8.51
C LEU A 99 -8.75 -0.63 -9.61
N ALA A 100 -9.65 -0.83 -10.56
CA ALA A 100 -9.92 0.15 -11.62
C ALA A 100 -10.46 1.47 -11.05
N LEU A 101 -11.35 1.40 -10.05
CA LEU A 101 -11.88 2.59 -9.37
C LEU A 101 -10.76 3.35 -8.64
N LEU A 102 -9.87 2.64 -7.94
CA LEU A 102 -8.73 3.23 -7.25
C LEU A 102 -7.76 3.93 -8.22
N LEU A 103 -7.56 3.37 -9.42
CA LEU A 103 -6.74 3.98 -10.47
C LEU A 103 -7.40 5.23 -11.07
N LEU A 104 -8.73 5.28 -11.14
CA LEU A 104 -9.48 6.45 -11.63
C LEU A 104 -9.50 7.61 -10.63
N LEU A 105 -9.43 7.33 -9.32
CA LEU A 105 -9.37 8.38 -8.27
C LEU A 105 -8.13 9.29 -8.40
N GLN A 106 -7.10 8.90 -9.15
CA GLN A 106 -5.90 9.70 -9.40
C GLN A 106 -6.02 10.70 -10.55
N VAL A 107 -7.11 10.65 -11.34
CA VAL A 107 -7.24 11.44 -12.57
C VAL A 107 -7.82 12.84 -12.32
N SER A 108 -8.31 13.17 -11.12
CA SER A 108 -8.83 14.50 -10.81
C SER A 108 -8.24 15.08 -9.52
N PRO A 109 -7.39 16.12 -9.59
CA PRO A 109 -6.92 16.84 -8.39
C PRO A 109 -8.06 17.57 -7.65
N ALA A 110 -9.26 17.70 -8.25
CA ALA A 110 -10.40 18.39 -7.67
C ALA A 110 -11.21 17.57 -6.63
N SER A 111 -11.00 16.26 -6.53
CA SER A 111 -11.78 15.37 -5.64
C SER A 111 -11.20 15.21 -4.23
N TRP A 112 -9.99 15.72 -3.95
CA TRP A 112 -9.34 15.59 -2.64
C TRP A 112 -9.80 16.63 -1.61
N HIS A 113 -10.59 17.62 -2.01
CA HIS A 113 -10.99 18.71 -1.10
C HIS A 113 -12.10 18.39 -0.07
N PRO A 114 -13.00 17.40 -0.22
CA PRO A 114 -13.99 17.12 0.82
C PRO A 114 -13.79 15.80 1.58
N LEU A 115 -12.75 15.01 1.33
CA LEU A 115 -12.49 13.79 2.12
C LEU A 115 -11.67 14.10 3.38
N SER A 116 -12.38 14.73 4.32
CA SER A 116 -12.20 14.70 5.78
C SER A 116 -11.17 15.63 6.44
N PRO A 117 -11.55 16.35 7.52
CA PRO A 117 -10.67 17.20 8.33
C PRO A 117 -9.56 16.44 9.09
N LEU A 118 -9.47 15.11 8.96
CA LEU A 118 -8.37 14.30 9.51
C LEU A 118 -7.05 14.47 8.74
N PHE A 119 -7.10 15.00 7.51
CA PHE A 119 -5.92 15.26 6.68
C PHE A 119 -5.05 16.42 7.20
N LEU A 120 -5.62 17.33 7.99
CA LEU A 120 -4.90 18.45 8.60
C LEU A 120 -4.11 18.06 9.85
N LEU A 121 -4.45 16.95 10.52
CA LEU A 121 -3.81 16.56 11.79
C LEU A 121 -2.60 15.62 11.61
N SER A 122 -2.45 14.99 10.45
CA SER A 122 -1.48 13.91 10.22
C SER A 122 -0.25 14.35 9.42
N CYS A 123 -0.15 15.64 9.07
CA CYS A 123 0.91 16.17 8.21
C CYS A 123 1.84 17.13 8.99
N PRO A 124 2.77 16.64 9.82
CA PRO A 124 3.72 17.49 10.52
C PRO A 124 4.87 18.10 9.68
N PRO A 125 5.02 17.94 8.34
CA PRO A 125 6.01 18.71 7.60
C PRO A 125 5.42 19.81 6.69
N CYS A 126 4.11 19.86 6.43
CA CYS A 126 3.56 20.83 5.46
C CYS A 126 3.45 22.27 5.98
N PHE A 127 3.73 22.53 7.27
CA PHE A 127 3.65 23.89 7.82
C PHE A 127 4.85 24.79 7.47
N ASN A 128 5.91 24.26 6.82
CA ASN A 128 7.15 25.03 6.62
C ASN A 128 7.52 25.33 5.16
N PHE A 129 6.66 25.01 4.18
CA PHE A 129 6.99 25.21 2.76
C PHE A 129 5.96 26.00 1.94
N GLY A 130 5.15 26.85 2.58
CA GLY A 130 4.60 28.07 1.96
C GLY A 130 4.06 27.98 0.54
N LEU A 131 3.42 26.88 0.15
CA LEU A 131 2.86 26.66 -1.18
C LEU A 131 1.35 26.43 -1.07
N CYS A 132 0.67 27.43 -0.52
CA CYS A 132 -0.71 27.75 -0.86
C CYS A 132 -0.75 29.20 -1.32
N GLN A 133 -0.56 29.38 -2.63
CA GLN A 133 -1.19 30.44 -3.42
C GLN A 133 -1.84 29.78 -4.63
#